data_AF-A0A2D5Y687-F1
#
_entry.id   AF-A0A2D5Y687-F1
#
_cell.length_a   1.000
_cell.length_b   1.000
_cell.length_c   1.000
_cell.angle_alpha   90.00
_cell.angle_beta   90.00
_cell.angle_gamma   90.00
#
_symmetry.space_group_name_H-M   'P 1'
#
loop_
_entity.id
_entity.type
_entity.pdbx_description
1 polymer ?
#
loop_
_entity_poly.entity_id
_entity_poly.type
_entity_poly.pdbx_seq_one_letter_code
_entity_poly.pdbx_strand_id
1 'polypeptide(L)' 'MEQRDIERIFARLFSSDDGRKVLAYLQMLTFHRALGPLSSDMELRYLEGQRAMVATILRLIDRGRRG' A
#
# COMPACT_ATOMS: atom_id res chain seq x y z
N MET A 1 -16.07 -7.70 -11.62
CA MET A 1 -15.83 -6.27 -11.33
C MET A 1 -14.87 -5.76 -12.37
N GLU A 2 -15.15 -4.64 -13.02
CA GLU A 2 -14.20 -4.07 -13.97
C GLU A 2 -13.02 -3.42 -13.25
N GLN A 3 -11.84 -3.48 -13.85
CA GLN A 3 -10.61 -2.94 -13.25
C GLN A 3 -10.72 -1.44 -12.93
N ARG A 4 -11.37 -0.67 -13.80
CA ARG A 4 -11.59 0.77 -13.61
C ARG A 4 -12.49 1.08 -12.42
N ASP A 5 -13.51 0.24 -12.18
CA ASP A 5 -14.38 0.40 -11.02
C ASP A 5 -13.61 0.21 -9.72
N ILE A 6 -12.74 -0.81 -9.68
CA ILE A 6 -11.86 -1.04 -8.52
C ILE A 6 -10.92 0.15 -8.31
N GLU A 7 -10.26 0.63 -9.35
CA GLU A 7 -9.37 1.80 -9.25
C GLU A 7 -10.10 3.02 -8.67
N ARG A 8 -11.32 3.33 -9.16
CA ARG A 8 -12.17 4.41 -8.63
C ARG A 8 -12.60 4.19 -7.19
N ILE A 9 -12.97 2.95 -6.82
CA ILE A 9 -13.33 2.60 -5.44
C ILE A 9 -12.14 2.84 -4.51
N PHE A 10 -10.94 2.40 -4.88
CA PHE A 10 -9.72 2.63 -4.10
C PHE A 10 -9.43 4.13 -3.95
N ALA A 11 -9.48 4.89 -5.05
CA ALA A 11 -9.27 6.34 -5.01
C ALA A 11 -10.26 7.05 -4.08
N ARG A 12 -11.55 6.69 -4.14
CA ARG A 12 -12.61 7.25 -3.28
C ARG A 12 -12.46 6.84 -1.82
N LEU A 13 -12.15 5.58 -1.55
CA LEU A 13 -11.99 5.10 -0.17
C LEU A 13 -10.83 5.81 0.52
N PHE A 14 -9.68 5.89 -0.15
CA PHE A 14 -8.46 6.49 0.38
C PHE A 14 -8.39 8.02 0.26
N SER A 15 -9.46 8.69 -0.21
CA SER A 15 -9.60 10.14 -0.13
C SER A 15 -10.28 10.60 1.17
N SER A 16 -10.98 9.70 1.87
CA SER A 16 -11.56 9.94 3.20
C SER A 16 -10.47 10.13 4.27
N ASP A 17 -10.81 10.80 5.37
CA ASP A 17 -9.87 11.04 6.48
C ASP A 17 -9.33 9.74 7.08
N ASP A 18 -10.21 8.78 7.35
CA ASP A 18 -9.80 7.49 7.90
C ASP A 18 -9.06 6.64 6.87
N GLY A 19 -9.44 6.72 5.59
CA GLY A 19 -8.68 6.10 4.51
C GLY A 19 -7.23 6.59 4.47
N ARG A 20 -7.01 7.90 4.59
CA ARG A 20 -5.66 8.47 4.65
C ARG A 20 -4.87 7.97 5.86
N LYS A 21 -5.49 7.88 7.04
CA LYS A 21 -4.85 7.34 8.26
C LYS A 21 -4.45 5.88 8.08
N VAL A 22 -5.35 5.04 7.55
CA VAL A 22 -5.05 3.63 7.24
C VAL A 22 -3.91 3.53 6.25
N LEU A 23 -3.92 4.33 5.18
CA LEU A 23 -2.85 4.31 4.18
C LEU A 23 -1.50 4.72 4.77
N ALA A 24 -1.47 5.73 5.64
CA ALA A 24 -0.26 6.15 6.35
C ALA A 24 0.25 5.04 7.29
N TYR A 25 -0.65 4.37 8.00
CA TYR A 25 -0.28 3.24 8.87
C TYR A 25 0.31 2.07 8.07
N LEU A 26 -0.27 1.72 6.92
CA LEU A 26 0.28 0.68 6.04
C LEU A 26 1.67 1.04 5.52
N GLN A 27 1.90 2.32 5.16
CA GLN A 27 3.23 2.79 4.75
C GLN A 27 4.23 2.73 5.91
N MET A 28 3.82 3.04 7.14
CA MET A 28 4.66 2.90 8.34
C MET A 28 5.09 1.45 8.55
N LEU A 29 4.16 0.50 8.47
CA LEU A 29 4.44 -0.93 8.69
C LEU A 29 5.37 -1.54 7.62
N THR A 30 5.47 -0.94 6.43
CA THR A 30 6.12 -1.54 5.27
C THR A 30 7.32 -0.75 4.77
N PHE A 31 7.12 0.49 4.31
CA PHE A 31 8.19 1.33 3.74
C PHE A 31 9.08 1.95 4.81
N HIS A 32 8.51 2.34 5.95
CA HIS A 32 9.25 2.97 7.04
C HIS A 32 9.73 1.99 8.11
N ARG A 33 9.43 0.70 7.95
CA ARG A 33 9.93 -0.34 8.84
C ARG A 33 11.40 -0.65 8.54
N ALA A 34 12.25 -0.36 9.51
CA ALA A 34 13.65 -0.80 9.51
C ALA A 34 13.76 -2.19 10.13
N LEU A 35 14.61 -3.02 9.52
CA LEU A 35 15.00 -4.32 10.06
C LEU A 35 16.44 -4.21 10.60
N GLY A 36 16.72 -4.98 11.65
CA GLY A 36 18.04 -4.99 12.26
C GLY A 36 19.07 -5.69 11.36
N PRO A 37 20.38 -5.50 11.61
CA PRO A 37 21.45 -6.12 10.82
C PRO A 37 21.45 -7.66 10.90
N LEU A 38 20.80 -8.23 11.91
CA LEU A 38 20.68 -9.68 12.12
C LEU A 38 19.37 -10.27 11.57
N SER A 39 18.58 -9.48 10.84
CA SER A 39 17.35 -9.99 10.23
C SER A 39 17.67 -11.03 9.17
N SER A 40 16.88 -12.10 9.17
CA SER A 40 17.01 -13.19 8.22
C SER A 40 16.57 -12.79 6.82
N ASP A 41 17.11 -13.49 5.83
CA ASP A 41 16.65 -13.42 4.44
C ASP A 41 15.14 -13.61 4.29
N MET A 42 14.53 -14.50 5.09
CA MET A 42 13.10 -14.75 5.03
C MET A 42 12.30 -13.54 5.49
N GLU A 43 12.72 -12.87 6.56
CA GLU A 43 12.09 -11.64 7.05
C GLU A 43 12.21 -10.50 6.04
N LEU A 44 13.37 -10.36 5.40
CA LEU A 44 13.60 -9.37 4.35
C LEU A 44 12.66 -9.60 3.15
N ARG A 45 12.58 -10.83 2.65
CA ARG A 45 11.70 -11.19 1.52
C ARG A 45 10.23 -11.03 1.88
N TYR A 46 9.85 -11.38 3.11
CA TYR A 46 8.49 -11.21 3.60
C TYR A 46 8.10 -9.73 3.65
N LEU A 47 8.97 -8.86 4.18
CA LEU A 47 8.74 -7.41 4.19
C LEU A 47 8.65 -6.83 2.79
N GLU A 48 9.46 -7.32 1.85
CA GLU A 48 9.41 -6.89 0.45
C GLU A 48 8.08 -7.28 -0.22
N GLY A 49 7.55 -8.48 0.07
CA GLY A 49 6.21 -8.87 -0.37
C GLY A 49 5.11 -7.93 0.15
N GLN A 50 5.22 -7.49 1.41
CA GLN A 50 4.29 -6.50 1.97
C GLN A 50 4.41 -5.13 1.26
N ARG A 51 5.63 -4.66 0.97
CA ARG A 51 5.86 -3.42 0.21
C ARG A 51 5.26 -3.49 -1.19
N ALA A 52 5.44 -4.61 -1.89
CA ALA A 52 4.86 -4.81 -3.21
C ALA A 52 3.32 -4.75 -3.19
N MET A 53 2.69 -5.30 -2.14
CA MET A 53 1.24 -5.20 -1.95
C MET A 53 0.80 -3.75 -1.71
N VAL A 54 1.43 -3.02 -0.79
CA VAL A 54 1.07 -1.61 -0.52
C VAL A 54 1.36 -0.72 -1.74
N ALA A 55 2.44 -0.96 -2.49
CA ALA A 55 2.71 -0.27 -3.75
C ALA A 55 1.61 -0.52 -4.80
N THR A 56 0.98 -1.70 -4.79
CA THR A 56 -0.17 -2.01 -5.66
C THR A 56 -1.39 -1.18 -5.27
N ILE A 57 -1.68 -1.04 -3.98
CA ILE A 57 -2.74 -0.16 -3.47
C ILE A 57 -2.50 1.28 -3.94
N LEU A 58 -1.27 1.80 -3.79
CA LEU A 58 -0.91 3.15 -4.24
C LEU A 58 -1.12 3.35 -5.74
N ARG A 59 -0.76 2.35 -6.56
CA ARG A 59 -1.00 2.39 -8.02
C ARG A 59 -2.49 2.39 -8.37
N LEU A 60 -3.32 1.62 -7.68
CA LEU A 60 -4.77 1.62 -7.89
C LEU A 60 -5.38 2.99 -7.55
N ILE A 61 -4.96 3.60 -6.44
CA ILE A 61 -5.39 4.94 -6.03
C ILE A 61 -4.98 5.98 -7.08
N ASP A 62 -3.73 5.96 -7.53
CA ASP A 62 -3.23 6.92 -8.52
C ASP A 62 -3.99 6.80 -9.85
N ARG A 63 -4.20 5.58 -10.36
CA ARG A 63 -4.99 5.35 -11.58
C ARG A 63 -6.43 5.82 -11.44
N GLY A 64 -7.07 5.52 -10.30
CA GLY A 64 -8.45 5.93 -10.02
C GLY A 64 -8.64 7.44 -9.83
N ARG A 65 -7.57 8.20 -9.63
CA ARG A 65 -7.59 9.68 -9.60
C ARG A 65 -7.42 10.32 -10.98
N ARG A 66 -6.83 9.59 -11.94
CA ARG A 66 -6.52 10.09 -13.29
C ARG A 66 -7.62 9.84 -14.32
N GLY A 67 -8.53 8.89 -14.06
CA GLY A 67 -9.67 8.55 -14.93
C GLY A 67 -11.01 8.78 -14.26
#